data_AF-A0A7Z9Y0N5-F1
#
_entry.id   AF-A0A7Z9Y0N5-F1
#
_cell.length_a   1.000
_cell.length_b   1.000
_cell.length_c   1.000
_cell.angle_alpha   90.00
_cell.angle_beta   90.00
_cell.angle_gamma   90.00
#
_symmetry.space_group_name_H-M   'P 1'
#
loop_
_entity.id
_entity.type
_entity.pdbx_description
1 polymer ?
#
loop_
_entity_poly.entity_id
_entity_poly.type
_entity_poly.pdbx_seq_one_letter_code
_entity_poly.pdbx_strand_id
1 'polypeptide(L)'
;MSNQLSLLLVRLPLLALFVGRWDWPLALAGLLAILVEGAARYALSEQWVFSRRGLTMWQPVVYWYNIHDILRLESEVILPELTHFATAEPLPRVDIQVRVDRHGTPSPQPGAIVYSEGLSRFGFGVAIMPGDYTEVVVSPALEKSPYALYKSILEPVLRWAFGQRGYALVYGGCFAWGEEATLVVPAQDKGKTEAVLTAVQSGARFLSDDFTILRGDGRVFSFPKPVTLTG
;
A
#
# COMPACT_ATOMS: atom_id res chain seq x y z
N MET A 1 -38.37 -9.95 -15.46
CA MET A 1 -38.04 -9.93 -16.90
C MET A 1 -36.52 -10.02 -17.22
N SER A 2 -35.64 -10.40 -16.27
CA SER A 2 -34.16 -10.36 -16.47
C SER A 2 -33.53 -11.67 -17.01
N ASN A 3 -34.07 -12.86 -16.69
CA ASN A 3 -33.45 -14.14 -17.06
C ASN A 3 -33.54 -14.53 -18.55
N GLN A 4 -34.49 -13.99 -19.31
CA GLN A 4 -34.67 -14.34 -20.73
C GLN A 4 -33.63 -13.63 -21.63
N LEU A 5 -33.21 -12.42 -21.26
CA LEU A 5 -32.25 -11.62 -22.03
C LEU A 5 -30.81 -12.13 -21.89
N SER A 6 -30.40 -12.65 -20.73
CA SER A 6 -29.05 -13.22 -20.55
C SER A 6 -28.85 -14.53 -21.31
N LEU A 7 -29.90 -15.34 -21.37
CA LEU A 7 -29.98 -16.58 -22.15
C LEU A 7 -29.72 -16.31 -23.65
N LEU A 8 -30.25 -15.19 -24.17
CA LEU A 8 -30.08 -14.82 -25.57
C LEU A 8 -28.72 -14.15 -25.86
N LEU A 9 -28.26 -13.26 -24.99
CA LEU A 9 -27.10 -12.41 -25.29
C LEU A 9 -25.74 -13.03 -24.94
N VAL A 10 -25.69 -13.94 -23.97
CA VAL A 10 -24.41 -14.52 -23.50
C VAL A 10 -24.34 -16.02 -23.78
N ARG A 11 -25.44 -16.73 -23.51
CA ARG A 11 -25.44 -18.20 -23.54
C ARG A 11 -25.50 -18.79 -24.95
N LEU A 12 -26.30 -18.22 -25.86
CA LEU A 12 -26.36 -18.67 -27.26
C LEU A 12 -25.04 -18.48 -28.03
N PRO A 13 -24.34 -17.33 -27.95
CA PRO A 13 -23.05 -17.16 -28.60
C PRO A 13 -21.98 -18.12 -28.06
N LEU A 14 -21.95 -18.34 -26.74
CA LEU A 14 -21.01 -19.28 -26.11
C LEU A 14 -21.29 -20.72 -26.52
N LEU A 15 -22.56 -21.13 -26.59
CA LEU A 15 -22.93 -22.47 -27.06
C LEU A 15 -22.60 -22.66 -28.54
N ALA A 16 -22.87 -21.66 -29.39
CA ALA A 16 -22.50 -21.70 -30.80
C ALA A 16 -20.97 -21.79 -30.99
N LEU A 17 -20.20 -21.09 -30.14
CA LEU A 17 -18.74 -21.15 -30.14
C LEU A 17 -18.23 -22.54 -29.71
N PHE A 18 -18.68 -23.06 -28.57
CA PHE A 18 -18.19 -24.33 -28.02
C PHE A 18 -18.59 -25.54 -28.84
N VAL A 19 -19.82 -25.56 -29.35
CA VAL A 19 -20.34 -26.67 -30.14
C VAL A 19 -19.87 -26.57 -31.59
N GLY A 20 -19.88 -25.37 -32.18
CA GLY A 20 -19.55 -25.19 -33.60
C GLY A 20 -18.05 -25.15 -33.91
N ARG A 21 -17.21 -24.62 -33.00
CA ARG A 21 -15.76 -24.51 -33.23
C ARG A 21 -14.97 -25.71 -32.69
N TRP A 22 -15.48 -26.35 -31.64
CA TRP A 22 -14.73 -27.31 -30.81
C TRP A 22 -15.40 -28.68 -30.68
N ASP A 23 -16.57 -28.91 -31.31
CA ASP A 23 -17.35 -30.16 -31.28
C ASP A 23 -17.58 -30.72 -29.86
N TRP A 24 -17.73 -29.83 -28.87
CA TRP A 24 -17.97 -30.27 -27.51
C TRP A 24 -19.36 -30.90 -27.36
N PRO A 25 -19.50 -31.97 -26.56
CA PRO A 25 -20.81 -32.52 -26.22
C PRO A 25 -21.71 -31.43 -25.65
N LEU A 26 -22.96 -31.36 -26.12
CA LEU A 26 -23.92 -30.30 -25.78
C LEU A 26 -24.08 -30.13 -24.26
N ALA A 27 -24.01 -31.22 -23.51
CA ALA A 27 -24.06 -31.22 -22.05
C ALA A 27 -22.87 -30.48 -21.40
N LEU A 28 -21.65 -30.70 -21.91
CA LEU A 28 -20.44 -30.06 -21.39
C LEU A 28 -20.42 -28.56 -21.73
N ALA A 29 -20.77 -28.22 -22.98
CA ALA A 29 -20.91 -26.83 -23.41
C ALA A 29 -21.98 -26.08 -22.60
N GLY A 30 -23.10 -26.76 -22.30
CA GLY A 30 -24.17 -26.24 -21.45
C GLY A 30 -23.73 -25.94 -20.02
N LEU A 31 -22.98 -26.86 -19.40
CA LEU A 31 -22.45 -26.69 -18.04
C LEU A 31 -21.44 -25.54 -17.97
N LEU A 32 -20.50 -25.46 -18.91
CA LEU A 32 -19.52 -24.37 -18.95
C LEU A 32 -20.18 -23.03 -19.22
N ALA A 33 -21.19 -22.96 -20.08
CA ALA A 33 -21.92 -21.71 -20.31
C ALA A 33 -22.65 -21.23 -19.05
N ILE A 34 -23.22 -22.14 -18.25
CA ILE A 34 -23.83 -21.80 -16.95
C ILE A 34 -22.76 -21.28 -15.97
N LEU A 35 -21.60 -21.94 -15.90
CA LEU A 35 -20.51 -21.52 -15.01
C LEU A 35 -19.97 -20.13 -15.40
N VAL A 36 -19.78 -19.87 -16.70
CA VAL A 36 -19.33 -18.57 -17.21
C VAL A 36 -20.38 -17.49 -16.96
N GLU A 37 -21.67 -17.77 -17.23
CA GLU A 37 -22.76 -16.82 -16.95
C GLU A 37 -22.86 -16.53 -15.45
N GLY A 38 -22.73 -17.55 -14.60
CA GLY A 38 -22.69 -17.41 -13.15
C GLY A 38 -21.51 -16.58 -12.67
N ALA A 39 -20.30 -16.84 -13.17
CA ALA A 39 -19.11 -16.07 -12.84
C ALA A 39 -19.20 -14.61 -13.32
N ALA A 40 -19.72 -14.38 -14.53
CA ALA A 40 -19.93 -13.04 -15.07
C ALA A 40 -20.97 -12.26 -14.28
N ARG A 41 -22.10 -12.89 -13.93
CA ARG A 41 -23.13 -12.28 -13.07
C ARG A 41 -22.62 -12.01 -11.68
N TYR A 42 -21.85 -12.92 -11.09
CA TYR A 42 -21.22 -12.71 -9.80
C TYR A 42 -20.26 -11.51 -9.84
N ALA A 43 -19.38 -11.45 -10.84
CA ALA A 43 -18.45 -10.33 -11.02
C ALA A 43 -19.16 -8.98 -11.23
N LEU A 44 -20.21 -8.94 -12.07
CA LEU A 44 -21.01 -7.73 -12.32
C LEU A 44 -21.85 -7.34 -11.10
N SER A 45 -22.44 -8.31 -10.39
CA SER A 45 -23.26 -8.05 -9.19
C SER A 45 -22.41 -7.53 -8.04
N GLU A 46 -21.24 -8.12 -7.81
CA GLU A 46 -20.27 -7.64 -6.81
C GLU A 46 -19.84 -6.20 -7.12
N GLN A 47 -19.55 -5.87 -8.38
CA GLN A 47 -19.23 -4.50 -8.77
C GLN A 47 -20.40 -3.53 -8.58
N TRP A 48 -21.64 -3.95 -8.85
CA TRP A 48 -22.79 -3.05 -8.89
C TRP A 48 -23.46 -2.83 -7.52
N VAL A 49 -23.59 -3.88 -6.69
CA VAL A 49 -24.22 -3.79 -5.36
C VAL A 49 -23.38 -2.94 -4.40
N PHE A 50 -22.05 -3.01 -4.51
CA PHE A 50 -21.16 -2.29 -3.60
C PHE A 50 -20.76 -0.88 -4.08
N SER A 51 -20.89 -0.56 -5.37
CA SER A 51 -20.73 0.83 -5.86
C SER A 51 -21.77 1.82 -5.32
N ARG A 52 -22.91 1.33 -4.79
CA ARG A 52 -24.02 2.16 -4.27
C ARG A 52 -24.23 2.11 -2.76
N ARG A 53 -23.50 1.28 -2.01
CA ARG A 53 -23.69 1.12 -0.55
C ARG A 53 -22.37 1.23 0.21
N GLY A 54 -21.99 2.46 0.54
CA GLY A 54 -20.96 2.77 1.54
C GLY A 54 -21.36 2.45 2.99
N LEU A 55 -22.06 1.34 3.26
CA LEU A 55 -22.60 1.02 4.59
C LEU A 55 -22.62 -0.49 4.88
N THR A 56 -21.43 -1.11 4.93
CA THR A 56 -21.28 -2.37 5.67
C THR A 56 -20.11 -2.17 6.63
N MET A 57 -20.43 -1.99 7.92
CA MET A 57 -19.48 -1.84 9.03
C MET A 57 -18.71 -3.15 9.24
N TRP A 58 -17.70 -3.37 8.41
CA TRP A 58 -16.53 -4.13 8.82
C TRP A 58 -15.59 -3.12 9.47
N GLN A 59 -15.18 -3.33 10.72
CA GLN A 59 -14.11 -2.53 11.30
C GLN A 59 -12.78 -3.19 10.90
N PRO A 60 -12.05 -2.67 9.90
CA PRO A 60 -10.74 -3.19 9.58
C PRO A 60 -9.84 -3.08 10.81
N VAL A 61 -8.89 -4.01 10.94
CA VAL A 61 -7.82 -3.85 11.93
C VAL A 61 -6.99 -2.65 11.49
N VAL A 62 -6.81 -1.70 12.40
CA VAL A 62 -6.08 -0.47 12.13
C VAL A 62 -4.80 -0.47 12.96
N TYR A 63 -3.70 -0.11 12.31
CA TYR A 63 -2.38 0.05 12.90
C TYR A 63 -2.03 1.53 12.97
N TRP A 64 -1.47 1.95 14.10
CA TRP A 64 -1.09 3.34 14.36
C TRP A 64 0.42 3.48 14.51
N TYR A 65 0.98 4.54 13.91
CA TYR A 65 2.39 4.85 13.94
C TYR A 65 2.60 6.32 14.27
N ASN A 66 3.41 6.61 15.29
CA ASN A 66 3.81 7.97 15.65
C ASN A 66 5.32 8.15 15.41
N ILE A 67 5.66 8.88 14.36
CA ILE A 67 7.05 9.13 13.98
C ILE A 67 7.52 10.42 14.66
N HIS A 68 8.09 10.28 15.87
CA HIS A 68 8.68 11.35 16.67
C HIS A 68 7.75 12.56 16.93
N ASP A 69 6.43 12.35 16.97
CA ASP A 69 5.41 13.41 17.02
C ASP A 69 5.40 14.37 15.82
N ILE A 70 6.20 14.09 14.78
CA ILE A 70 6.29 14.85 13.54
C ILE A 70 5.18 14.43 12.57
N LEU A 71 5.02 13.11 12.38
CA LEU A 71 4.01 12.52 11.51
C LEU A 71 3.27 11.39 12.22
N ARG A 72 1.94 11.41 12.10
CA ARG A 72 1.04 10.40 12.63
C ARG A 72 0.37 9.65 11.49
N LEU A 73 0.57 8.34 11.44
CA LEU A 73 0.10 7.50 10.36
C LEU A 73 -0.85 6.43 10.88
N GLU A 74 -1.96 6.28 10.17
CA GLU A 74 -2.93 5.22 10.36
C GLU A 74 -2.91 4.30 9.13
N SER A 75 -2.97 2.98 9.33
CA SER A 75 -2.95 2.02 8.22
C SER A 75 -3.79 0.78 8.48
N GLU A 76 -4.57 0.35 7.49
CA GLU A 76 -5.24 -0.96 7.48
C GLU A 76 -4.26 -2.10 7.16
N VAL A 77 -3.07 -1.80 6.64
CA VAL A 77 -2.00 -2.76 6.32
C VAL A 77 -0.88 -2.64 7.34
N ILE A 78 -0.33 -3.77 7.81
CA ILE A 78 0.87 -3.72 8.64
C ILE A 78 2.06 -3.19 7.84
N LEU A 79 2.80 -2.26 8.41
CA LEU A 79 3.97 -1.63 7.79
C LEU A 79 5.23 -2.02 8.57
N PRO A 80 5.93 -3.11 8.21
CA PRO A 80 7.10 -3.58 8.93
C PRO A 80 8.18 -2.51 9.08
N GLU A 81 8.39 -1.72 8.03
CA GLU A 81 9.36 -0.62 7.98
C GLU A 81 9.11 0.47 9.03
N LEU A 82 7.88 0.58 9.55
CA LEU A 82 7.50 1.54 10.59
C LEU A 82 7.30 0.91 11.98
N THR A 83 7.63 -0.37 12.17
CA THR A 83 7.34 -1.11 13.41
C THR A 83 7.89 -0.42 14.66
N HIS A 84 9.05 0.23 14.57
CA HIS A 84 9.65 0.97 15.69
C HIS A 84 8.77 2.14 16.17
N PHE A 85 7.93 2.68 15.29
CA PHE A 85 7.03 3.80 15.56
C PHE A 85 5.61 3.36 15.95
N ALA A 86 5.34 2.06 16.02
CA ALA A 86 4.00 1.54 16.28
C ALA A 86 3.50 1.93 17.69
N THR A 87 2.25 2.37 17.78
CA THR A 87 1.58 2.70 19.05
C THR A 87 0.38 1.80 19.29
N ALA A 88 0.16 1.42 20.55
CA ALA A 88 -0.99 0.58 20.93
C ALA A 88 -2.31 1.38 21.01
N GLU A 89 -2.21 2.67 21.26
CA GLU A 89 -3.37 3.55 21.44
C GLU A 89 -3.68 4.33 20.15
N PRO A 90 -4.96 4.65 19.91
CA PRO A 90 -5.38 5.52 18.81
C PRO A 90 -4.70 6.89 18.86
N LEU A 91 -4.36 7.41 17.68
CA LEU A 91 -3.70 8.70 17.55
C LEU A 91 -4.71 9.84 17.69
N PRO A 92 -4.38 10.94 18.40
CA PRO A 92 -5.28 12.08 18.55
C PRO A 92 -5.52 12.83 17.23
N ARG A 93 -4.60 12.69 16.28
CA ARG A 93 -4.67 13.24 14.93
C ARG A 93 -3.97 12.31 13.97
N VAL A 94 -4.52 12.16 12.77
CA VAL A 94 -3.91 11.43 11.65
C VAL A 94 -3.44 12.41 10.59
N ASP A 95 -2.20 12.29 10.14
CA ASP A 95 -1.63 13.07 9.04
C ASP A 95 -1.66 12.28 7.71
N ILE A 96 -1.52 10.96 7.79
CA ILE A 96 -1.53 10.04 6.64
C ILE A 96 -2.41 8.83 7.01
N GLN A 97 -3.35 8.47 6.15
CA GLN A 97 -4.20 7.30 6.33
C GLN A 97 -4.04 6.34 5.15
N VAL A 98 -3.74 5.08 5.41
CA VAL A 98 -3.62 4.02 4.39
C VAL A 98 -4.79 3.06 4.52
N ARG A 99 -5.57 2.90 3.45
CA ARG A 99 -6.77 2.07 3.42
C ARG A 99 -6.75 1.10 2.25
N VAL A 100 -7.37 -0.06 2.42
CA VAL A 100 -7.48 -1.07 1.36
C VAL A 100 -8.88 -1.00 0.74
N ASP A 101 -8.95 -0.67 -0.55
CA ASP A 101 -10.21 -0.75 -1.29
C ASP A 101 -10.49 -2.20 -1.70
N ARG A 102 -11.28 -2.88 -0.88
CA ARG A 102 -11.72 -4.27 -1.15
C ARG A 102 -12.56 -4.42 -2.41
N HIS A 103 -13.03 -3.33 -3.01
CA HIS A 103 -13.86 -3.34 -4.23
C HIS A 103 -13.03 -3.27 -5.52
N GLY A 104 -11.71 -3.06 -5.43
CA GLY A 104 -10.78 -3.18 -6.55
C GLY A 104 -9.94 -1.95 -6.80
N THR A 105 -10.17 -1.28 -7.94
CA THR A 105 -9.41 -0.08 -8.32
C THR A 105 -9.93 1.12 -7.53
N PRO A 106 -9.07 1.84 -6.79
CA PRO A 106 -9.48 3.04 -6.07
C PRO A 106 -10.22 4.03 -6.98
N SER A 107 -11.39 4.47 -6.55
CA SER A 107 -12.24 5.35 -7.37
C SER A 107 -11.57 6.72 -7.57
N PRO A 108 -11.51 7.24 -8.81
CA PRO A 108 -10.92 8.56 -9.05
C PRO A 108 -11.77 9.66 -8.42
N GLN A 109 -11.18 10.42 -7.50
CA GLN A 109 -11.79 11.62 -6.93
C GLN A 109 -11.14 12.88 -7.54
N PRO A 110 -11.89 14.00 -7.68
CA PRO A 110 -11.31 15.26 -8.12
C PRO A 110 -10.12 15.68 -7.24
N GLY A 111 -8.96 15.95 -7.86
CA GLY A 111 -7.73 16.31 -7.13
C GLY A 111 -6.92 15.13 -6.60
N ALA A 112 -7.41 13.89 -6.75
CA ALA A 112 -6.64 12.69 -6.40
C ALA A 112 -5.58 12.36 -7.45
N ILE A 113 -4.42 11.91 -7.00
CA ILE A 113 -3.41 11.26 -7.84
C ILE A 113 -3.78 9.78 -7.91
N VAL A 114 -4.15 9.31 -9.10
CA VAL A 114 -4.66 7.94 -9.31
C VAL A 114 -3.76 7.20 -10.27
N TYR A 115 -3.42 5.96 -9.93
CA TYR A 115 -2.72 5.04 -10.81
C TYR A 115 -3.36 3.65 -10.73
N SER A 116 -3.54 3.00 -11.87
CA SER A 116 -4.05 1.64 -11.96
C SER A 116 -3.49 0.92 -13.17
N GLU A 117 -3.09 -0.34 -12.99
CA GLU A 117 -2.66 -1.23 -14.07
C GLU A 117 -3.83 -1.87 -14.85
N GLY A 118 -5.08 -1.54 -14.50
CA GLY A 118 -6.26 -2.07 -15.19
C GLY A 118 -6.66 -3.50 -14.79
N LEU A 119 -5.91 -4.16 -13.90
CA LEU A 119 -6.20 -5.51 -13.40
C LEU A 119 -7.13 -5.55 -12.17
N SER A 120 -7.85 -4.44 -11.90
CA SER A 120 -8.79 -4.32 -10.78
C SER A 120 -8.16 -4.74 -9.44
N ARG A 121 -8.85 -5.56 -8.63
CA ARG A 121 -8.38 -6.05 -7.32
C ARG A 121 -7.11 -6.91 -7.36
N PHE A 122 -6.69 -7.38 -8.54
CA PHE A 122 -5.55 -8.27 -8.70
C PHE A 122 -4.26 -7.57 -9.10
N GLY A 123 -4.31 -6.29 -9.49
CA GLY A 123 -3.13 -5.52 -9.87
C GLY A 123 -2.83 -4.37 -8.93
N PHE A 124 -1.84 -3.57 -9.31
CA PHE A 124 -1.48 -2.37 -8.59
C PHE A 124 -2.51 -1.26 -8.88
N GLY A 125 -3.14 -0.77 -7.83
CA GLY A 125 -4.06 0.37 -7.88
C GLY A 125 -3.84 1.25 -6.66
N VAL A 126 -3.72 2.55 -6.87
CA VAL A 126 -3.57 3.54 -5.80
C VAL A 126 -4.35 4.81 -6.14
N ALA A 127 -5.01 5.39 -5.15
CA ALA A 127 -5.47 6.77 -5.17
C ALA A 127 -4.92 7.50 -3.95
N ILE A 128 -4.27 8.65 -4.18
CA ILE A 128 -3.75 9.52 -3.13
C ILE A 128 -4.55 10.81 -3.18
N MET A 129 -5.26 11.10 -2.09
CA MET A 129 -6.09 12.28 -1.94
C MET A 129 -5.43 13.22 -0.95
N PRO A 130 -4.83 14.34 -1.42
CA PRO A 130 -4.33 15.37 -0.53
C PRO A 130 -5.52 16.16 0.06
N GLY A 131 -5.46 16.45 1.35
CA GLY A 131 -6.45 17.23 2.08
C GLY A 131 -5.91 17.66 3.45
N ASP A 132 -6.78 17.77 4.46
CA ASP A 132 -6.37 18.02 5.86
C ASP A 132 -5.46 16.91 6.40
N TYR A 133 -5.63 15.70 5.88
CA TYR A 133 -4.74 14.56 5.96
C TYR A 133 -4.58 13.95 4.57
N THR A 134 -3.52 13.18 4.35
CA THR A 134 -3.31 12.46 3.09
C THR A 134 -3.96 11.09 3.17
N GLU A 135 -5.02 10.85 2.40
CA GLU A 135 -5.64 9.52 2.31
C GLU A 135 -5.03 8.75 1.13
N VAL A 136 -4.52 7.55 1.40
CA VAL A 136 -3.90 6.63 0.45
C VAL A 136 -4.75 5.38 0.40
N VAL A 137 -5.47 5.19 -0.71
CA VAL A 137 -6.32 4.03 -0.93
C VAL A 137 -5.62 3.09 -1.90
N VAL A 138 -5.45 1.83 -1.53
CA VAL A 138 -4.72 0.82 -2.31
C VAL A 138 -5.57 -0.38 -2.65
N SER A 139 -5.26 -1.04 -3.76
CA SER A 139 -5.92 -2.28 -4.15
C SER A 139 -5.58 -3.44 -3.18
N PRO A 140 -6.42 -4.48 -3.08
CA PRO A 140 -6.22 -5.60 -2.15
C PRO A 140 -4.96 -6.42 -2.42
N ALA A 141 -4.45 -6.39 -3.66
CA ALA A 141 -3.18 -7.04 -3.99
C ALA A 141 -2.00 -6.45 -3.18
N LEU A 142 -2.02 -5.15 -2.91
CA LEU A 142 -0.95 -4.45 -2.17
C LEU A 142 -0.96 -4.74 -0.67
N GLU A 143 -2.10 -5.15 -0.10
CA GLU A 143 -2.18 -5.64 1.28
C GLU A 143 -1.24 -6.82 1.52
N LYS A 144 -1.09 -7.70 0.51
CA LYS A 144 -0.22 -8.88 0.56
C LYS A 144 1.25 -8.56 0.29
N SER A 145 1.57 -7.31 -0.08
CA SER A 145 2.91 -6.88 -0.47
C SER A 145 3.28 -5.59 0.28
N PRO A 146 3.36 -5.62 1.62
CA PRO A 146 3.59 -4.43 2.45
C PRO A 146 4.93 -3.75 2.14
N TYR A 147 5.94 -4.51 1.72
CA TYR A 147 7.22 -3.94 1.28
C TYR A 147 7.08 -3.09 0.01
N ALA A 148 6.34 -3.60 -1.00
CA ALA A 148 6.10 -2.88 -2.25
C ALA A 148 5.20 -1.65 -2.01
N LEU A 149 4.18 -1.79 -1.16
CA LEU A 149 3.35 -0.68 -0.69
C LEU A 149 4.21 0.42 -0.06
N TYR A 150 5.11 0.04 0.85
CA TYR A 150 5.99 0.99 1.52
C TYR A 150 6.90 1.70 0.51
N LYS A 151 7.69 0.95 -0.25
CA LYS A 151 8.69 1.49 -1.18
C LYS A 151 8.08 2.37 -2.28
N SER A 152 6.99 1.92 -2.90
CA SER A 152 6.47 2.55 -4.10
C SER A 152 5.49 3.68 -3.83
N ILE A 153 4.83 3.68 -2.66
CA ILE A 153 3.77 4.64 -2.33
C ILE A 153 4.11 5.39 -1.06
N LEU A 154 4.32 4.67 0.05
CA LEU A 154 4.38 5.33 1.33
C LEU A 154 5.68 6.10 1.55
N GLU A 155 6.82 5.60 1.11
CA GLU A 155 8.11 6.30 1.23
C GLU A 155 8.08 7.66 0.50
N PRO A 156 7.62 7.78 -0.76
CA PRO A 156 7.39 9.08 -1.40
C PRO A 156 6.44 9.99 -0.63
N VAL A 157 5.32 9.46 -0.13
CA VAL A 157 4.33 10.23 0.65
C VAL A 157 4.93 10.74 1.96
N LEU A 158 5.72 9.91 2.66
CA LEU A 158 6.46 10.29 3.86
C LEU A 158 7.48 11.39 3.55
N ARG A 159 8.30 11.22 2.50
CA ARG A 159 9.29 12.23 2.08
C ARG A 159 8.62 13.58 1.84
N TRP A 160 7.50 13.59 1.13
CA TRP A 160 6.71 14.79 0.89
C TRP A 160 6.16 15.37 2.21
N ALA A 161 5.53 14.56 3.05
CA ALA A 161 4.92 14.98 4.31
C ALA A 161 5.94 15.53 5.33
N PHE A 162 7.15 14.99 5.37
CA PHE A 162 8.28 15.54 6.14
C PHE A 162 8.71 16.89 5.58
N GLY A 163 8.85 17.01 4.25
CA GLY A 163 9.21 18.26 3.58
C GLY A 163 8.27 19.41 3.93
N GLN A 164 6.96 19.15 3.94
CA GLN A 164 5.94 20.12 4.32
C GLN A 164 6.05 20.61 5.78
N ARG A 165 6.78 19.88 6.64
CA ARG A 165 6.98 20.21 8.07
C ARG A 165 8.39 20.74 8.38
N GLY A 166 9.22 20.99 7.37
CA GLY A 166 10.59 21.46 7.54
C GLY A 166 11.59 20.37 7.91
N TYR A 167 11.28 19.12 7.55
CA TYR A 167 12.15 17.97 7.71
C TYR A 167 12.49 17.35 6.36
N ALA A 168 13.64 16.69 6.26
CA ALA A 168 14.04 15.88 5.14
C ALA A 168 14.21 14.43 5.60
N LEU A 169 13.61 13.49 4.86
CA LEU A 169 13.90 12.07 5.03
C LEU A 169 15.07 11.73 4.11
N VAL A 170 16.28 11.70 4.68
CA VAL A 170 17.53 11.56 3.94
C VAL A 170 17.92 10.09 3.86
N TYR A 171 18.25 9.61 2.66
CA TYR A 171 18.80 8.27 2.47
C TYR A 171 20.25 8.23 2.93
N GLY A 172 20.52 7.48 4.00
CA GLY A 172 21.82 7.42 4.64
C GLY A 172 21.76 6.74 6.01
N GLY A 173 22.94 6.30 6.45
CA GLY A 173 23.13 5.77 7.79
C GLY A 173 23.55 6.87 8.75
N CYS A 174 23.10 6.82 10.01
CA CYS A 174 23.44 7.83 11.00
C CYS A 174 23.81 7.20 12.34
N PHE A 175 24.85 7.75 12.96
CA PHE A 175 25.32 7.39 14.30
C PHE A 175 25.74 8.65 15.05
N ALA A 176 25.84 8.58 16.38
CA ALA A 176 26.20 9.72 17.22
C ALA A 176 27.27 9.41 18.27
N TRP A 177 28.17 10.36 18.48
CA TRP A 177 29.16 10.41 19.56
C TRP A 177 28.77 11.51 20.53
N GLY A 178 28.23 11.15 21.69
CA GLY A 178 27.64 12.15 22.57
C GLY A 178 26.54 12.93 21.84
N GLU A 179 26.65 14.26 21.82
CA GLU A 179 25.66 15.15 21.18
C GLU A 179 25.91 15.38 19.68
N GLU A 180 27.03 14.88 19.14
CA GLU A 180 27.38 15.06 17.73
C GLU A 180 26.94 13.86 16.90
N ALA A 181 26.16 14.12 15.86
CA ALA A 181 25.69 13.08 14.94
C ALA A 181 26.41 13.18 13.59
N THR A 182 26.79 12.02 13.06
CA THR A 182 27.40 11.87 11.74
C THR A 182 26.43 11.16 10.82
N LEU A 183 26.09 11.81 9.71
CA LEU A 183 25.27 11.25 8.64
C LEU A 183 26.18 10.79 7.49
N VAL A 184 26.12 9.51 7.17
CA VAL A 184 26.85 8.88 6.06
C VAL A 184 25.91 8.74 4.88
N VAL A 185 26.07 9.63 3.89
CA VAL A 185 25.32 9.58 2.63
C VAL A 185 26.14 8.83 1.58
N PRO A 186 25.69 7.66 1.13
CA PRO A 186 26.42 6.88 0.13
C PRO A 186 26.35 7.54 -1.26
N ALA A 187 27.48 7.53 -1.98
CA ALA A 187 27.50 7.86 -3.41
C ALA A 187 26.95 6.70 -4.28
N GLN A 188 27.03 5.46 -3.77
CA GLN A 188 26.48 4.23 -4.33
C GLN A 188 26.05 3.32 -3.16
N ASP A 189 25.09 2.42 -3.35
CA ASP A 189 24.47 1.55 -2.30
C ASP A 189 25.41 0.58 -1.52
N LYS A 190 26.73 0.82 -1.50
CA LYS A 190 27.73 -0.01 -0.84
C LYS A 190 28.41 0.74 0.31
N GLY A 191 28.67 0.04 1.41
CA GLY A 191 29.52 0.50 2.52
C GLY A 191 28.84 1.34 3.61
N LYS A 192 27.59 1.80 3.44
CA LYS A 192 26.88 2.59 4.47
C LYS A 192 26.65 1.79 5.77
N THR A 193 26.14 0.56 5.64
CA THR A 193 25.78 -0.28 6.78
C THR A 193 27.05 -0.72 7.51
N GLU A 194 28.10 -1.06 6.77
CA GLU A 194 29.41 -1.38 7.34
C GLU A 194 29.99 -0.20 8.11
N ALA A 195 29.97 1.01 7.53
CA ALA A 195 30.46 2.22 8.21
C ALA A 195 29.70 2.50 9.51
N VAL A 196 28.36 2.38 9.50
CA VAL A 196 27.54 2.55 10.71
C VAL A 196 27.87 1.48 11.75
N LEU A 197 27.97 0.21 11.35
CA LEU A 197 28.28 -0.89 12.26
C LEU A 197 29.69 -0.75 12.87
N THR A 198 30.70 -0.39 12.09
CA THR A 198 32.06 -0.14 12.58
C THR A 198 32.09 1.01 13.59
N ALA A 199 31.35 2.09 13.33
CA ALA A 199 31.23 3.20 14.27
C ALA A 199 30.56 2.79 15.58
N VAL A 200 29.47 2.02 15.50
CA VAL A 200 28.74 1.50 16.67
C VAL A 200 29.62 0.54 17.49
N GLN A 201 30.35 -0.36 16.83
CA GLN A 201 31.32 -1.25 17.48
C GLN A 201 32.44 -0.46 18.19
N SER A 202 32.75 0.74 17.72
CA SER A 202 33.73 1.65 18.31
C SER A 202 33.16 2.53 19.44
N GLY A 203 31.89 2.34 19.82
CA GLY A 203 31.24 3.05 20.93
C GLY A 203 30.24 4.14 20.52
N ALA A 204 29.98 4.33 19.22
CA ALA A 204 28.95 5.26 18.77
C ALA A 204 27.53 4.74 19.06
N ARG A 205 26.57 5.65 19.23
CA ARG A 205 25.15 5.32 19.33
C ARG A 205 24.55 5.18 17.94
N PHE A 206 23.87 4.07 17.67
CA PHE A 206 23.12 3.87 16.43
C PHE A 206 21.88 4.77 16.37
N LEU A 207 21.65 5.43 15.25
CA LEU A 207 20.42 6.20 14.99
C LEU A 207 19.62 5.60 13.83
N SER A 208 20.28 5.25 12.72
CA SER A 208 19.64 4.63 11.56
C SER A 208 20.64 4.05 10.56
N ASP A 209 20.16 3.23 9.62
CA ASP A 209 20.93 2.55 8.58
C ASP A 209 20.51 2.91 7.15
N ASP A 210 19.22 3.11 6.92
CA ASP A 210 18.64 3.39 5.60
C ASP A 210 18.19 4.85 5.45
N PHE A 211 17.42 5.35 6.42
CA PHE A 211 16.90 6.71 6.39
C PHE A 211 17.22 7.43 7.68
N THR A 212 17.43 8.74 7.61
CA THR A 212 17.54 9.62 8.78
C THR A 212 16.61 10.80 8.58
N ILE A 213 15.87 11.17 9.62
CA ILE A 213 15.08 12.40 9.59
C ILE A 213 16.01 13.56 9.98
N LEU A 214 16.20 14.51 9.07
CA LEU A 214 16.97 15.72 9.29
C LEU A 214 16.04 16.92 9.36
N ARG A 215 16.13 17.72 10.41
CA ARG A 215 15.43 19.00 10.53
C ARG A 215 16.28 20.13 9.96
N GLY A 216 15.65 21.20 9.48
CA GLY A 216 16.35 22.37 8.92
C GLY A 216 17.33 23.09 9.85
N ASP A 217 17.32 22.81 11.16
CA ASP A 217 18.26 23.33 12.16
C ASP A 217 19.49 22.42 12.39
N GLY A 218 19.62 21.33 11.62
CA GLY A 218 20.72 20.37 11.74
C GLY A 218 20.47 19.25 12.76
N ARG A 219 19.34 19.25 13.47
CA ARG A 219 18.98 18.13 14.35
C ARG A 219 18.60 16.90 13.54
N VAL A 220 19.08 15.74 13.98
CA VAL A 220 18.72 14.44 13.41
C VAL A 220 17.83 13.65 14.35
N PHE A 221 16.93 12.87 13.78
CA PHE A 221 16.07 11.93 14.49
C PHE A 221 16.26 10.54 13.89
N SER A 222 16.21 9.54 14.76
CA SER A 222 16.37 8.13 14.36
C SER A 222 15.26 7.70 13.40
N PHE A 223 15.60 6.86 12.43
CA PHE A 223 14.60 6.14 11.63
C PHE A 223 15.10 4.71 11.45
N PRO A 224 15.06 3.92 12.54
CA PRO A 224 15.63 2.59 12.51
C PRO A 224 14.69 1.65 11.77
N LYS A 225 15.23 0.86 10.84
CA LYS A 225 14.50 -0.26 10.27
C LYS A 225 14.60 -1.49 11.17
N PRO A 226 13.60 -2.38 11.15
CA PRO A 226 13.74 -3.69 11.77
C PRO A 226 14.92 -4.41 11.12
N VAL A 227 15.86 -4.88 11.94
CA VAL A 227 16.98 -5.69 11.45
C VAL A 227 16.42 -7.04 11.03
N THR A 228 16.19 -7.23 9.74
CA THR A 228 15.86 -8.54 9.19
C THR A 228 17.18 -9.28 9.01
N LEU A 229 17.62 -10.02 10.03
CA LEU A 229 18.67 -11.02 9.87
C LEU A 229 18.09 -12.17 9.04
N THR A 230 18.05 -12.01 7.70
CA THR A 230 17.96 -13.16 6.81
C THR A 230 19.34 -13.81 6.78
N GLY A 231 19.49 -14.87 7.58
CA GLY A 231 20.57 -15.84 7.47
C GLY A 231 20.34 -16.83 6.35
#